data_AF-A0A7V6E891-F1
#
_entry.id   AF-A0A7V6E891-F1
#
_cell.length_a   1.000
_cell.length_b   1.000
_cell.length_c   1.000
_cell.angle_alpha   90.00
_cell.angle_beta   90.00
_cell.angle_gamma   90.00
#
_symmetry.space_group_name_H-M   'P 1'
#
loop_
_entity.id
_entity.type
_entity.pdbx_description
1 polymer ?
#
loop_
_entity_poly.entity_id
_entity_poly.type
_entity_poly.pdbx_seq_one_letter_code
_entity_poly.pdbx_strand_id
1 'polypeptide(L)'
;MQICSKCITPATWPGITFDTDGVCSLCRAFERRFGAVLKDPEWGKRACERLDRILEWAKRKKGGAYDVLVPVSGGKDSLNVLYELCVEKKMSVLAYTYDNGLMSEQALRNLETATRALGVSHVMVRHAFQLDLVRHFLKKTGNICGACFVPMVFSAYEVARRFGIEQT
;
A
#
# COMPACT_ATOMS: atom_id res chain seq x y z
N MET A 1 7.43 -17.58 33.63
CA MET A 1 7.33 -17.44 32.16
C MET A 1 7.89 -16.10 31.78
N GLN A 2 8.93 -16.04 30.94
CA GLN A 2 9.56 -14.78 30.54
C GLN A 2 8.72 -14.09 29.45
N ILE A 3 8.50 -12.79 29.59
CA ILE A 3 7.68 -11.96 28.69
C ILE A 3 8.50 -10.73 28.33
N CYS A 4 8.44 -10.31 27.06
CA CYS A 4 9.20 -9.15 26.59
C CYS A 4 8.71 -7.87 27.28
N SER A 5 9.64 -7.14 27.88
CA SER A 5 9.37 -5.85 28.55
C SER A 5 8.89 -4.75 27.59
N LYS A 6 9.10 -4.90 26.26
CA LYS A 6 8.71 -3.90 25.24
C LYS A 6 7.45 -4.22 24.46
N CYS A 7 7.18 -5.50 24.16
CA CYS A 7 6.13 -5.90 23.22
C CYS A 7 5.25 -7.05 23.72
N ILE A 8 5.30 -7.39 25.01
CA ILE A 8 4.49 -8.42 25.67
C ILE A 8 4.57 -9.82 25.03
N THR A 9 5.49 -10.05 24.11
CA THR A 9 5.64 -11.36 23.43
C THR A 9 6.19 -12.38 24.44
N PRO A 10 5.55 -13.55 24.59
CA PRO A 10 5.98 -14.58 25.54
C PRO A 10 7.15 -15.39 25.00
N ALA A 11 7.90 -16.01 25.92
CA ALA A 11 9.00 -16.92 25.57
C ALA A 11 8.58 -18.23 24.88
N THR A 12 7.28 -18.51 24.82
CA THR A 12 6.72 -19.64 24.05
C THR A 12 6.68 -19.36 22.54
N TRP A 13 6.98 -18.12 22.11
CA TRP A 13 7.04 -17.78 20.69
C TRP A 13 8.18 -18.55 20.00
N PRO A 14 7.91 -19.31 18.92
CA PRO A 14 8.94 -20.13 18.27
C PRO A 14 10.18 -19.32 17.84
N GLY A 15 11.36 -19.78 18.27
CA GLY A 15 12.64 -19.19 17.90
C GLY A 15 12.97 -17.84 18.55
N ILE A 16 12.19 -17.38 19.54
CA ILE A 16 12.46 -16.12 20.21
C ILE A 16 13.55 -16.29 21.27
N THR A 17 14.48 -15.34 21.34
CA THR A 17 15.48 -15.24 22.41
C THR A 17 15.32 -13.93 23.15
N PHE A 18 15.80 -13.89 24.39
CA PHE A 18 15.78 -12.71 25.23
C PHE A 18 17.20 -12.35 25.64
N ASP A 19 17.45 -11.05 25.77
CA ASP A 19 18.66 -10.55 26.39
C ASP A 19 18.51 -10.39 27.91
N THR A 20 19.59 -9.93 28.54
CA THR A 20 19.66 -9.66 29.99
C THR A 20 18.70 -8.56 30.45
N ASP A 21 18.25 -7.68 29.54
CA ASP A 21 17.29 -6.62 29.82
C ASP A 21 15.83 -7.10 29.70
N GLY A 22 15.62 -8.40 29.42
CA GLY A 22 14.30 -8.97 29.21
C GLY A 22 13.65 -8.53 27.89
N VAL A 23 14.42 -8.03 26.93
CA VAL A 23 13.93 -7.61 25.61
C VAL A 23 14.11 -8.75 24.60
N CYS A 24 13.06 -9.03 23.81
CA CYS A 24 13.10 -10.11 22.84
C CYS A 24 13.91 -9.77 21.57
N SER A 25 14.38 -10.81 20.88
CA SER A 25 15.16 -10.69 19.64
C SER A 25 14.44 -9.93 18.53
N LEU A 26 13.11 -9.99 18.47
CA LEU A 26 12.28 -9.24 17.52
C LEU A 26 12.32 -7.73 17.77
N CYS A 27 12.16 -7.30 19.03
CA CYS A 27 12.30 -5.89 19.40
C CYS A 27 13.70 -5.36 19.10
N ARG A 28 14.75 -6.14 19.40
CA ARG A 28 16.12 -5.75 19.06
C ARG A 28 16.35 -5.67 17.56
N ALA A 29 15.79 -6.58 16.77
CA ALA A 29 15.85 -6.51 15.32
C ALA A 29 15.14 -5.26 14.78
N PHE A 30 13.96 -4.94 15.32
CA PHE A 30 13.22 -3.72 14.99
C PHE A 30 14.01 -2.47 15.34
N GLU A 31 14.60 -2.39 16.53
CA GLU A 31 15.44 -1.26 16.96
C GLU A 31 16.70 -1.09 16.11
N ARG A 32 17.38 -2.18 15.74
CA ARG A 32 18.52 -2.09 14.82
C ARG A 32 18.11 -1.56 13.45
N ARG A 33 16.96 -1.99 12.94
CA ARG A 33 16.50 -1.64 11.60
C ARG A 33 15.89 -0.24 11.51
N PHE A 34 15.11 0.15 12.52
CA PHE A 34 14.28 1.36 12.48
C PHE A 34 14.59 2.34 13.61
N GLY A 35 15.41 1.97 14.60
CA GLY A 35 15.67 2.82 15.77
C GLY A 35 16.30 4.16 15.41
N ALA A 36 17.15 4.23 14.39
CA ALA A 36 17.70 5.49 13.90
C ALA A 36 16.61 6.39 13.31
N VAL A 37 15.70 5.82 12.52
CA VAL A 37 14.56 6.54 11.93
C VAL A 37 13.60 7.04 13.01
N LEU A 38 13.27 6.21 13.99
CA LEU A 38 12.32 6.54 15.06
C LEU A 38 12.85 7.57 16.06
N LYS A 39 14.19 7.68 16.20
CA LYS A 39 14.84 8.64 17.09
C LYS A 39 15.16 9.97 16.41
N ASP A 40 15.00 10.06 15.11
CA ASP A 40 15.29 11.26 14.34
C ASP A 40 14.03 12.15 14.27
N PRO A 41 13.98 13.26 15.03
CA PRO A 41 12.80 14.12 15.09
C PRO A 41 12.47 14.77 13.74
N GLU A 42 13.46 14.90 12.85
CA GLU A 42 13.31 15.55 11.55
C GLU A 42 12.98 14.55 10.43
N TRP A 43 12.95 13.24 10.70
CA TRP A 43 12.71 12.23 9.66
C TRP A 43 11.37 12.45 8.95
N GLY A 44 10.31 12.72 9.70
CA GLY A 44 8.97 12.95 9.15
C GLY A 44 8.95 14.14 8.20
N LYS A 45 9.59 15.25 8.58
CA LYS A 45 9.72 16.44 7.74
C LYS A 45 10.46 16.13 6.44
N ARG A 46 11.61 15.46 6.51
CA ARG A 46 12.38 15.09 5.31
C ARG A 46 11.63 14.12 4.41
N ALA A 47 10.83 13.22 4.98
CA ALA A 47 9.97 12.31 4.23
C ALA A 47 8.87 13.08 3.48
N CYS A 48 8.21 14.04 4.12
CA CYS A 48 7.23 14.93 3.49
C CYS A 48 7.85 15.76 2.37
N GLU A 49 9.01 16.41 2.61
CA GLU A 49 9.70 17.19 1.58
C GLU A 49 10.12 16.33 0.37
N ARG A 50 10.52 15.07 0.61
CA ARG A 50 10.82 14.13 -0.47
C ARG A 50 9.57 13.79 -1.27
N LEU A 51 8.45 13.54 -0.61
CA LEU A 51 7.18 13.29 -1.27
C LEU A 51 6.77 14.51 -2.11
N ASP A 52 6.83 15.72 -1.56
CA ASP A 52 6.48 16.95 -2.28
C ASP A 52 7.31 17.13 -3.55
N ARG A 53 8.62 16.84 -3.50
CA ARG A 53 9.48 16.85 -4.69
C ARG A 53 9.04 15.85 -5.77
N ILE A 54 8.59 14.66 -5.37
CA ILE A 54 8.08 13.63 -6.30
C ILE A 54 6.76 14.08 -6.91
N LEU A 55 5.85 14.65 -6.11
CA LEU A 55 4.55 15.12 -6.59
C LEU A 55 4.70 16.32 -7.54
N GLU A 56 5.60 17.25 -7.24
CA GLU A 56 5.92 18.37 -8.14
C GLU A 56 6.58 17.91 -9.45
N TRP A 57 7.40 16.87 -9.40
CA TRP A 57 7.90 16.22 -10.62
C TRP A 57 6.75 15.61 -11.43
N ALA A 58 5.83 14.88 -10.78
CA ALA A 58 4.70 14.23 -11.46
C ALA A 58 3.79 15.24 -12.15
N LYS A 59 3.46 16.37 -11.50
CA LYS A 59 2.69 17.48 -12.11
C LYS A 59 3.35 18.02 -13.37
N ARG A 60 4.68 18.21 -13.36
CA ARG A 60 5.43 18.72 -14.52
C ARG A 60 5.53 17.72 -15.65
N LYS A 61 5.43 16.43 -15.35
CA LYS A 61 5.56 15.32 -16.30
C LYS A 61 4.23 14.77 -16.79
N LYS A 62 3.11 15.33 -16.36
CA LYS A 62 1.79 14.83 -16.79
C LYS A 62 1.68 14.90 -18.33
N GLY A 63 1.40 13.76 -18.94
CA GLY A 63 1.08 13.65 -20.38
C GLY A 63 -0.42 13.65 -20.65
N GLY A 64 -1.26 13.71 -19.61
CA GLY A 64 -2.71 13.58 -19.70
C GLY A 64 -3.47 14.37 -18.63
N ALA A 65 -4.71 13.94 -18.36
CA ALA A 65 -5.63 14.62 -17.44
C ALA A 65 -5.26 14.44 -15.95
N TYR A 66 -4.43 13.44 -15.62
CA TYR A 66 -4.09 13.08 -14.24
C TYR A 66 -2.60 13.24 -14.00
N ASP A 67 -2.25 13.71 -12.80
CA ASP A 67 -0.87 13.85 -12.35
C ASP A 67 -0.33 12.51 -11.82
N VAL A 68 -1.18 11.72 -11.14
CA VAL A 68 -0.80 10.46 -10.50
C VAL A 68 -1.91 9.41 -10.60
N LEU A 69 -1.51 8.14 -10.56
CA LEU A 69 -2.41 6.99 -10.36
C LEU A 69 -2.26 6.48 -8.94
N VAL A 70 -3.39 6.28 -8.24
CA VAL A 70 -3.39 5.78 -6.86
C VAL A 70 -4.15 4.46 -6.78
N PRO A 71 -3.45 3.35 -6.51
CA PRO A 71 -4.10 2.07 -6.24
C PRO A 71 -4.91 2.14 -4.94
N VAL A 72 -6.20 1.82 -5.01
CA VAL A 72 -7.14 1.84 -3.88
C VAL A 72 -7.87 0.51 -3.75
N SER A 73 -7.95 -0.02 -2.54
CA SER A 73 -8.59 -1.30 -2.24
C SER A 73 -9.97 -1.17 -1.59
N GLY A 74 -10.37 0.04 -1.19
CA GLY A 74 -11.52 0.28 -0.33
C GLY A 74 -11.19 0.17 1.17
N GLY A 75 -9.94 -0.15 1.51
CA GLY A 75 -9.42 -0.12 2.88
C GLY A 75 -9.01 1.29 3.31
N LYS A 76 -9.14 1.56 4.62
CA LYS A 76 -8.90 2.88 5.23
C LYS A 76 -7.56 3.50 4.83
N ASP A 77 -6.48 2.72 4.78
CA ASP A 77 -5.13 3.25 4.55
C ASP A 77 -5.00 3.76 3.12
N SER A 78 -5.47 2.99 2.13
CA SER A 78 -5.47 3.41 0.72
C SER A 78 -6.41 4.60 0.46
N LEU A 79 -7.54 4.67 1.16
CA LEU A 79 -8.47 5.78 1.05
C LEU A 79 -7.94 7.05 1.73
N ASN A 80 -7.16 6.91 2.80
CA ASN A 80 -6.45 8.03 3.42
C ASN A 80 -5.39 8.60 2.47
N VAL A 81 -4.64 7.75 1.79
CA VAL A 81 -3.69 8.19 0.74
C VAL A 81 -4.41 8.91 -0.40
N LEU A 82 -5.56 8.37 -0.83
CA LEU A 82 -6.38 9.04 -1.84
C LEU A 82 -6.84 10.43 -1.37
N TYR A 83 -7.37 10.54 -0.16
CA TYR A 83 -7.78 11.81 0.45
C TYR A 83 -6.61 12.80 0.52
N GLU A 84 -5.46 12.39 1.09
CA GLU A 84 -4.28 13.24 1.25
C GLU A 84 -3.83 13.82 -0.10
N LEU A 85 -3.77 12.98 -1.14
CA LEU A 85 -3.33 13.42 -2.46
C LEU A 85 -4.34 14.36 -3.13
N CYS A 86 -5.64 14.11 -2.98
CA CYS A 86 -6.68 14.92 -3.62
C CYS A 86 -6.92 16.24 -2.89
N VAL A 87 -7.00 16.21 -1.56
CA VAL A 87 -7.45 17.34 -0.74
C VAL A 87 -6.26 18.16 -0.26
N GLU A 88 -5.31 17.52 0.41
CA GLU A 88 -4.18 18.24 1.03
C GLU A 88 -3.13 18.64 -0.01
N LYS A 89 -2.78 17.72 -0.91
CA LYS A 89 -1.77 17.95 -1.97
C LYS A 89 -2.34 18.47 -3.29
N LYS A 90 -3.68 18.49 -3.43
CA LYS A 90 -4.40 19.02 -4.61
C LYS A 90 -3.91 18.43 -5.93
N MET A 91 -3.63 17.13 -5.93
CA MET A 91 -3.23 16.38 -7.11
C MET A 91 -4.46 16.00 -7.93
N SER A 92 -4.31 16.00 -9.26
CA SER A 92 -5.30 15.40 -10.16
C SER A 92 -5.09 13.89 -10.16
N VAL A 93 -5.92 13.16 -9.41
CA VAL A 93 -5.72 11.72 -9.17
C VAL A 93 -6.62 10.85 -10.05
N LEU A 94 -6.04 9.82 -10.66
CA LEU A 94 -6.76 8.66 -11.17
C LEU A 94 -6.75 7.56 -10.11
N ALA A 95 -7.90 7.28 -9.49
CA ALA A 95 -8.04 6.14 -8.60
C ALA A 95 -8.08 4.84 -9.43
N TYR A 96 -7.37 3.81 -8.98
CA TYR A 96 -7.29 2.52 -9.67
C TYR A 96 -7.55 1.38 -8.70
N THR A 97 -8.37 0.41 -9.10
CA THR A 97 -8.58 -0.83 -8.34
C THR A 97 -8.34 -2.03 -9.24
N TYR A 98 -7.57 -2.98 -8.74
CA TYR A 98 -7.49 -4.30 -9.33
C TYR A 98 -8.53 -5.22 -8.68
N ASP A 99 -9.54 -5.64 -9.44
CA ASP A 99 -10.49 -6.65 -9.01
C ASP A 99 -9.83 -8.03 -9.11
N ASN A 100 -9.44 -8.54 -7.94
CA ASN A 100 -8.82 -9.85 -7.79
C ASN A 100 -9.84 -11.02 -7.82
N GLY A 101 -11.13 -10.73 -8.03
CA GLY A 101 -12.24 -11.68 -8.03
C GLY A 101 -12.73 -12.09 -6.64
N LEU A 102 -12.14 -11.53 -5.57
CA LEU A 102 -12.41 -11.86 -4.17
C LEU A 102 -12.69 -10.60 -3.32
N MET A 103 -13.07 -9.49 -3.95
CA MET A 103 -13.38 -8.25 -3.24
C MET A 103 -14.69 -8.38 -2.47
N SER A 104 -14.71 -7.86 -1.23
CA SER A 104 -15.94 -7.82 -0.43
C SER A 104 -16.86 -6.70 -0.89
N GLU A 105 -18.17 -6.88 -0.71
CA GLU A 105 -19.14 -5.82 -0.99
C GLU A 105 -18.85 -4.53 -0.21
N GLN A 106 -18.36 -4.66 1.03
CA GLN A 106 -17.99 -3.49 1.84
C GLN A 106 -16.84 -2.71 1.20
N ALA A 107 -15.83 -3.39 0.66
CA ALA A 107 -14.74 -2.72 -0.04
C ALA A 107 -15.24 -1.98 -1.28
N LEU A 108 -16.16 -2.58 -2.04
CA LEU A 108 -16.78 -1.95 -3.21
C LEU A 108 -17.62 -0.72 -2.82
N ARG A 109 -18.44 -0.80 -1.77
CA ARG A 109 -19.20 0.35 -1.24
C ARG A 109 -18.30 1.47 -0.74
N ASN A 110 -17.20 1.13 -0.07
CA ASN A 110 -16.22 2.11 0.39
C ASN A 110 -15.56 2.83 -0.78
N LEU A 111 -15.19 2.10 -1.84
CA LEU A 111 -14.64 2.68 -3.06
C LEU A 111 -15.63 3.65 -3.71
N GLU A 112 -16.87 3.24 -3.93
CA GLU A 112 -17.91 4.10 -4.51
C GLU A 112 -18.15 5.35 -3.67
N THR A 113 -18.24 5.19 -2.34
CA THR A 113 -18.48 6.31 -1.43
C THR A 113 -17.33 7.31 -1.46
N ALA A 114 -16.09 6.82 -1.35
CA ALA A 114 -14.91 7.68 -1.30
C ALA A 114 -14.65 8.38 -2.64
N THR A 115 -14.77 7.66 -3.77
CA THR A 115 -14.52 8.26 -5.09
C THR A 115 -15.55 9.30 -5.45
N ARG A 116 -16.83 9.05 -5.13
CA ARG A 116 -17.92 10.03 -5.27
C ARG A 116 -17.72 11.25 -4.37
N ALA A 117 -17.39 11.05 -3.10
CA ALA A 117 -17.20 12.16 -2.15
C ALA A 117 -16.02 13.05 -2.53
N LEU A 118 -14.94 12.47 -3.05
CA LEU A 118 -13.74 13.21 -3.48
C LEU A 118 -13.84 13.74 -4.92
N GLY A 119 -14.88 13.35 -5.68
CA GLY A 119 -15.04 13.72 -7.08
C GLY A 119 -13.92 13.20 -7.99
N VAL A 120 -13.33 12.05 -7.66
CA VAL A 120 -12.20 11.48 -8.42
C VAL A 120 -12.66 10.46 -9.44
N SER A 121 -11.96 10.40 -10.58
CA SER A 121 -12.15 9.33 -11.55
C SER A 121 -11.62 8.01 -11.00
N HIS A 122 -12.35 6.92 -11.23
CA HIS A 122 -11.99 5.60 -10.76
C HIS A 122 -12.06 4.58 -11.89
N VAL A 123 -11.00 3.78 -12.04
CA VAL A 123 -10.94 2.68 -12.99
C VAL A 123 -10.77 1.37 -12.22
N MET A 124 -11.63 0.40 -12.51
CA MET A 124 -11.51 -0.95 -12.00
C MET A 124 -11.13 -1.90 -13.13
N VAL A 125 -10.08 -2.69 -12.94
CA VAL A 125 -9.60 -3.67 -13.91
C VAL A 125 -9.69 -5.07 -13.34
N ARG A 126 -10.24 -5.99 -14.13
CA ARG A 126 -10.24 -7.44 -13.88
C ARG A 126 -9.74 -8.15 -15.11
N HIS A 127 -8.78 -9.06 -14.94
CA HIS A 127 -8.41 -9.99 -16.01
C HIS A 127 -9.26 -11.26 -15.96
N ALA A 128 -9.64 -11.78 -17.13
CA ALA A 128 -10.45 -13.00 -17.24
C ALA A 128 -9.81 -14.21 -16.55
N PHE A 129 -8.47 -14.33 -16.61
CA PHE A 129 -7.71 -15.42 -16.01
C PHE A 129 -7.55 -15.33 -14.48
N GLN A 130 -8.02 -14.25 -13.83
CA GLN A 130 -7.64 -13.95 -12.45
C GLN A 130 -8.03 -15.06 -11.46
N LEU A 131 -9.27 -15.56 -11.54
CA LEU A 131 -9.74 -16.60 -10.63
C LEU A 131 -9.06 -17.96 -10.91
N ASP A 132 -8.73 -18.25 -12.17
CA ASP A 132 -7.98 -19.46 -12.53
C ASP A 132 -6.57 -19.43 -11.96
N LEU A 133 -5.91 -18.26 -12.02
CA LEU A 133 -4.59 -18.05 -11.45
C LEU A 133 -4.61 -18.21 -9.92
N VAL A 134 -5.59 -17.61 -9.24
CA VAL A 134 -5.80 -17.77 -7.79
C VAL A 134 -6.02 -19.24 -7.43
N ARG A 135 -6.88 -19.95 -8.17
CA ARG A 135 -7.14 -21.38 -7.96
C ARG A 135 -5.87 -22.22 -8.14
N HIS A 136 -5.06 -21.92 -9.16
CA HIS A 136 -3.80 -22.61 -9.41
C HIS A 136 -2.83 -22.43 -8.25
N PHE A 137 -2.59 -21.17 -7.85
CA PHE A 137 -1.68 -20.83 -6.76
C PHE A 137 -2.11 -21.45 -5.43
N LEU A 138 -3.39 -21.34 -5.07
CA LEU A 138 -3.91 -21.96 -3.85
C LEU A 138 -3.64 -23.47 -3.82
N LYS A 139 -3.89 -24.18 -4.93
CA LYS A 139 -3.69 -25.64 -5.01
C LYS A 139 -2.23 -26.06 -4.99
N LYS A 140 -1.32 -25.24 -5.52
CA LYS A 140 0.10 -25.60 -5.68
C LYS A 140 0.98 -25.12 -4.54
N THR A 141 0.65 -23.99 -3.93
CA THR A 141 1.50 -23.34 -2.92
C THR A 141 0.77 -23.06 -1.61
N GLY A 142 -0.56 -23.18 -1.56
CA GLY A 142 -1.35 -22.76 -0.42
C GLY A 142 -1.46 -21.24 -0.25
N ASN A 143 -0.94 -20.45 -1.20
CA ASN A 143 -0.85 -19.00 -1.10
C ASN A 143 -1.51 -18.32 -2.32
N ILE A 144 -2.48 -17.43 -2.09
CA ILE A 144 -3.16 -16.69 -3.17
C ILE A 144 -2.49 -15.35 -3.51
N CYS A 145 -1.62 -14.84 -2.63
CA CYS A 145 -1.07 -13.49 -2.74
C CYS A 145 -0.24 -13.31 -4.01
N GLY A 146 0.52 -14.32 -4.42
CA GLY A 146 1.28 -14.27 -5.66
C GLY A 146 0.40 -14.07 -6.90
N ALA A 147 -0.74 -14.76 -6.95
CA ALA A 147 -1.71 -14.64 -8.04
C ALA A 147 -2.42 -13.28 -8.09
N CYS A 148 -2.50 -12.55 -6.97
CA CYS A 148 -3.11 -11.23 -6.92
C CYS A 148 -2.09 -10.11 -7.15
N PHE A 149 -0.93 -10.20 -6.50
CA PHE A 149 0.06 -9.12 -6.47
C PHE A 149 0.69 -8.87 -7.85
N VAL A 150 1.09 -9.94 -8.54
CA VAL A 150 1.82 -9.82 -9.81
C VAL A 150 0.94 -9.14 -10.87
N PRO A 151 -0.29 -9.61 -11.18
CA PRO A 151 -1.15 -8.93 -12.14
C PRO A 151 -1.54 -7.52 -11.72
N MET A 152 -1.81 -7.30 -10.42
CA MET A 152 -2.19 -5.99 -9.89
C MET A 152 -1.15 -4.92 -10.21
N VAL A 153 0.13 -5.21 -9.96
CA VAL A 153 1.24 -4.26 -10.19
C VAL A 153 1.39 -3.97 -11.68
N PHE A 154 1.44 -5.01 -12.53
CA PHE A 154 1.59 -4.81 -13.98
C PHE A 154 0.40 -4.07 -14.60
N SER A 155 -0.82 -4.42 -14.20
CA SER A 155 -2.03 -3.72 -14.66
C SER A 155 -2.05 -2.25 -14.21
N ALA A 156 -1.56 -1.92 -13.01
CA ALA A 156 -1.43 -0.53 -12.57
C ALA A 156 -0.51 0.28 -13.50
N TYR A 157 0.64 -0.29 -13.88
CA TYR A 157 1.57 0.33 -14.82
C TYR A 157 0.97 0.43 -16.23
N GLU A 158 0.24 -0.58 -16.70
CA GLU A 158 -0.44 -0.53 -18.00
C GLU A 158 -1.46 0.61 -18.03
N VAL A 159 -2.32 0.71 -17.01
CA VAL A 159 -3.31 1.77 -16.88
C VAL A 159 -2.63 3.13 -16.81
N ALA A 160 -1.59 3.29 -16.00
CA ALA A 160 -0.84 4.55 -15.93
C ALA A 160 -0.33 5.00 -17.31
N ARG A 161 0.27 4.09 -18.10
CA ARG A 161 0.71 4.41 -19.48
C ARG A 161 -0.46 4.82 -20.37
N ARG A 162 -1.59 4.11 -20.28
CA ARG A 162 -2.77 4.35 -21.11
C ARG A 162 -3.39 5.73 -20.87
N PHE A 163 -3.24 6.28 -19.66
CA PHE A 163 -3.68 7.62 -19.29
C PHE A 163 -2.57 8.68 -19.35
N GLY A 164 -1.38 8.35 -19.89
CA GLY A 164 -0.28 9.29 -20.05
C GLY A 164 0.39 9.72 -18.74
N ILE A 165 0.32 8.88 -17.71
CA ILE A 165 0.96 9.12 -16.40
C ILE A 165 2.38 8.55 -16.47
N GLU A 166 3.38 9.44 -16.41
CA GLU A 166 4.81 9.09 -16.51
C GLU A 166 5.25 8.25 -15.30
N GLN A 167 6.08 7.25 -15.56
CA GLN A 167 6.60 6.31 -14.56
C GLN A 167 8.07 6.63 -14.32
N THR A 168 8.49 6.60 -13.06
CA THR A 168 9.90 6.80 -12.66
C THR A 168 10.80 5.67 -13.11
#